data_AF-A0A1H8SIQ5-F1
#
_entry.id   AF-A0A1H8SIQ5-F1
#
_cell.length_a   1.000
_cell.length_b   1.000
_cell.length_c   1.000
_cell.angle_alpha   90.00
_cell.angle_beta   90.00
_cell.angle_gamma   90.00
#
_symmetry.space_group_name_H-M   'P 1'
#
loop_
_entity.id
_entity.type
_entity.pdbx_description
1 polymer ?
#
loop_
_entity_poly.entity_id
_entity_poly.type
_entity_poly.pdbx_seq_one_letter_code
_entity_poly.pdbx_strand_id
1 'polypeptide(L)'
;MNPNRVDFIIDLSYGVVLFLSIVLILTVGTSVGIAFGLGALVSYIIHVVWKMARFDPEWMTKEVTENIEETLTEEVTESVGEQVSEEVRENVREQVTEEVTESVEERVAEEVTESVGEKVTQEVTENVEETLSEEIESIVEQLRAVNERIDRRPRKDEIEEQVGEEGGRPADERRDETESNAESGDETG
;
A
#
# COMPACT_ATOMS: atom_id res chain seq x y z
N MET A 1 -46.77 18.61 26.95
CA MET A 1 -47.40 19.48 27.97
C MET A 1 -46.54 19.44 29.22
N ASN A 2 -46.22 20.57 29.85
CA ASN A 2 -45.44 20.56 31.08
C ASN A 2 -46.25 19.89 32.22
N PRO A 3 -45.72 18.84 32.87
CA PRO A 3 -46.45 18.11 33.92
C PRO A 3 -46.94 19.03 35.04
N ASN A 4 -46.10 19.99 35.44
CA ASN A 4 -46.44 21.00 36.45
C ASN A 4 -47.65 21.88 36.08
N ARG A 5 -47.95 22.08 34.79
CA ARG A 5 -49.13 22.84 34.35
C ARG A 5 -50.40 22.02 34.44
N VAL A 6 -50.31 20.71 34.22
CA VAL A 6 -51.45 19.79 34.31
C VAL A 6 -51.87 19.67 35.77
N ASP A 7 -50.92 19.52 36.70
CA ASP A 7 -51.21 19.43 38.13
C ASP A 7 -51.89 20.71 38.66
N PHE A 8 -51.38 21.88 38.26
CA PHE A 8 -52.00 23.16 38.63
C PHE A 8 -53.45 23.32 38.13
N ILE A 9 -53.72 22.92 36.88
CA ILE A 9 -55.07 23.01 36.29
C ILE A 9 -56.03 22.06 37.02
N ILE A 10 -55.56 20.87 37.39
CA ILE A 10 -56.34 19.88 38.12
C ILE A 10 -56.70 20.43 39.51
N ASP A 11 -55.73 20.94 40.27
CA ASP A 11 -55.97 21.52 41.60
C ASP A 11 -56.94 22.71 41.55
N LEU A 12 -56.77 23.59 40.55
CA LEU A 12 -57.68 24.72 40.31
C LEU A 12 -59.11 24.23 40.01
N SER A 13 -59.25 23.19 39.20
CA SER A 13 -60.56 22.64 38.82
C SER A 13 -61.31 22.06 40.02
N TYR A 14 -60.62 21.33 40.91
CA TYR A 14 -61.23 20.82 42.15
C TYR A 14 -61.56 21.93 43.13
N GLY A 15 -60.74 22.98 43.21
CA GLY A 15 -61.05 24.19 43.98
C GLY A 15 -62.37 24.85 43.53
N VAL A 16 -62.58 24.96 42.22
CA VAL A 16 -63.82 25.50 41.64
C VAL A 16 -65.02 24.58 41.94
N VAL A 17 -64.85 23.26 41.83
CA VAL A 17 -65.93 22.29 42.12
C VAL A 17 -66.31 22.31 43.61
N LEU A 18 -65.34 22.43 44.52
CA LEU A 18 -65.60 22.59 45.95
C LEU A 18 -66.31 23.91 46.26
N PHE A 19 -65.90 25.01 45.63
CA PHE A 19 -66.58 26.29 45.76
C PHE A 19 -68.04 26.20 45.31
N LEU A 20 -68.30 25.54 44.17
CA LEU A 20 -69.66 25.29 43.69
C LEU A 20 -70.48 24.43 44.66
N SER A 21 -69.86 23.41 45.29
CA SER A 21 -70.52 22.63 46.34
C SER A 21 -70.96 23.52 47.51
N ILE A 22 -70.10 24.43 47.97
CA ILE A 22 -70.42 25.37 49.07
C ILE A 22 -71.56 26.31 48.66
N VAL A 23 -71.54 26.85 47.44
CA VAL A 23 -72.63 27.71 46.93
C VAL A 23 -73.95 26.95 46.87
N LEU A 24 -73.95 25.68 46.45
CA LEU A 24 -75.14 24.82 46.44
C LEU A 24 -75.69 24.56 47.85
N ILE A 25 -74.81 24.38 48.85
CA ILE A 25 -75.23 24.26 50.25
C ILE A 25 -75.98 25.51 50.70
N LEU A 26 -75.47 26.69 50.33
CA LEU A 26 -76.03 27.98 50.76
C LEU A 26 -77.33 28.36 50.03
N THR A 27 -77.54 27.88 48.80
CA THR A 27 -78.63 28.35 47.92
C THR A 27 -79.75 27.33 47.72
N VAL A 28 -79.42 26.05 47.59
CA VAL A 28 -80.37 24.98 47.25
C VAL A 28 -80.65 24.08 48.46
N GLY A 29 -79.63 23.84 49.28
CA GLY A 29 -79.77 23.14 50.56
C GLY A 29 -78.65 22.17 50.85
N THR A 30 -78.46 21.89 52.15
CA THR A 30 -77.34 21.11 52.68
C THR A 30 -77.25 19.71 52.10
N SER A 31 -78.38 19.01 51.94
CA SER A 31 -78.38 17.64 51.40
C SER A 31 -77.89 17.57 49.95
N VAL A 32 -78.27 18.54 49.11
CA VAL A 32 -77.88 18.60 47.70
C VAL A 32 -76.40 18.96 47.57
N GLY A 33 -75.94 19.95 48.32
CA GLY A 33 -74.54 20.35 48.30
C GLY A 33 -73.59 19.27 48.82
N ILE A 34 -73.98 18.52 49.87
CA ILE A 34 -73.22 17.37 50.38
C ILE A 34 -73.17 16.25 49.33
N ALA A 35 -74.30 15.90 48.70
CA ALA A 35 -74.33 14.85 47.67
C ALA A 35 -73.41 15.20 46.48
N PHE A 36 -73.42 16.46 46.04
CA PHE A 36 -72.53 16.93 44.98
C PHE A 36 -71.05 16.91 45.41
N GLY A 37 -70.74 17.38 46.63
CA GLY A 37 -69.37 17.36 47.16
C GLY A 37 -68.81 15.94 47.31
N LEU A 38 -69.62 14.98 47.76
CA LEU A 38 -69.23 13.57 47.83
C LEU A 38 -69.01 12.97 46.43
N GLY A 39 -69.85 13.31 45.45
CA GLY A 39 -69.65 12.88 44.07
C GLY A 39 -68.34 13.40 43.47
N ALA A 40 -68.03 14.67 43.71
CA ALA A 40 -66.76 15.28 43.30
C ALA A 40 -65.55 14.60 43.94
N LEU A 41 -65.65 14.25 45.23
CA LEU A 41 -64.60 13.53 45.95
C LEU A 41 -64.37 12.12 45.37
N VAL A 42 -65.42 11.37 45.08
CA VAL A 42 -65.32 10.04 44.45
C VAL A 42 -64.70 10.14 43.06
N SER A 43 -65.11 11.13 42.26
CA SER A 43 -64.51 11.40 40.95
C SER A 43 -63.01 11.72 41.07
N TYR A 44 -62.60 12.50 42.07
CA TYR A 44 -61.19 12.78 42.35
C TYR A 44 -60.40 11.52 42.65
N ILE A 45 -60.90 10.66 43.53
CA ILE A 45 -60.23 9.40 43.90
C ILE A 45 -60.04 8.51 42.66
N ILE A 46 -61.08 8.36 41.83
CA ILE A 46 -61.01 7.57 40.59
C ILE A 46 -59.96 8.17 39.64
N HIS A 47 -59.95 9.50 39.48
CA HIS A 47 -58.99 10.17 38.60
C HIS A 47 -57.54 10.00 39.10
N VAL A 48 -57.29 10.15 40.40
CA VAL A 48 -55.96 9.96 41.01
C VAL A 48 -55.48 8.52 40.87
N VAL A 49 -56.34 7.54 41.13
CA VAL A 49 -56.01 6.12 40.95
C VAL A 49 -55.71 5.81 39.49
N TRP A 50 -56.52 6.32 38.55
CA TRP A 50 -56.27 6.15 37.11
C TRP A 50 -54.95 6.82 36.68
N LYS A 51 -54.66 8.02 37.21
CA LYS A 51 -53.41 8.74 36.97
C LYS A 51 -52.22 7.96 37.53
N MET A 52 -52.29 7.49 38.77
CA MET A 52 -51.23 6.68 39.40
C MET A 52 -50.98 5.37 38.65
N ALA A 53 -52.03 4.65 38.26
CA ALA A 53 -51.90 3.41 37.47
C ALA A 53 -51.34 3.69 36.06
N ARG A 54 -51.71 4.81 35.44
CA ARG A 54 -51.10 5.24 34.17
C ARG A 54 -49.69 5.76 34.35
N PHE A 55 -49.21 6.09 35.55
CA PHE A 55 -47.82 6.52 35.77
C PHE A 55 -47.00 5.47 36.53
N ASP A 56 -47.39 4.20 36.46
CA ASP A 56 -46.57 3.13 37.04
C ASP A 56 -45.15 3.18 36.44
N PRO A 57 -44.10 3.24 37.27
CA PRO A 57 -42.72 3.42 36.78
C PRO A 57 -42.27 2.27 35.90
N GLU A 58 -42.84 1.06 36.07
CA GLU A 58 -42.41 -0.12 35.32
C GLU A 58 -42.78 -0.07 33.84
N TRP A 59 -43.99 0.36 33.47
CA TRP A 59 -44.39 0.38 32.05
C TRP A 59 -43.65 1.47 31.27
N MET A 60 -43.41 2.64 31.88
CA MET A 60 -42.59 3.70 31.28
C MET A 60 -41.13 3.26 31.13
N THR A 61 -40.55 2.63 32.16
CA THR A 61 -39.17 2.17 32.10
C THR A 61 -39.01 1.08 31.07
N LYS A 62 -39.96 0.14 30.98
CA LYS A 62 -39.95 -0.92 29.98
C LYS A 62 -40.08 -0.37 28.56
N GLU A 63 -41.07 0.46 28.29
CA GLU A 63 -41.30 1.04 26.96
C GLU A 63 -40.09 1.88 26.51
N VAL A 64 -39.52 2.69 27.41
CA VAL A 64 -38.32 3.48 27.12
C VAL A 64 -37.10 2.58 26.91
N THR A 65 -36.94 1.52 27.70
CA THR A 65 -35.82 0.58 27.54
C THR A 65 -35.90 -0.17 26.21
N GLU A 66 -37.07 -0.72 25.88
CA GLU A 66 -37.29 -1.44 24.62
C GLU A 66 -37.09 -0.51 23.41
N ASN A 67 -37.64 0.71 23.44
CA ASN A 67 -37.45 1.68 22.35
C ASN A 67 -35.98 2.12 22.21
N ILE A 68 -35.27 2.35 23.32
CA ILE A 68 -33.86 2.75 23.30
C ILE A 68 -33.00 1.59 22.81
N GLU A 69 -33.26 0.37 23.26
CA GLU A 69 -32.48 -0.80 22.88
C GLU A 69 -32.65 -1.13 21.39
N GLU A 70 -33.87 -1.08 20.86
CA GLU A 70 -34.14 -1.30 19.44
C GLU A 70 -33.53 -0.19 18.58
N THR A 71 -33.80 1.09 18.90
CA THR A 71 -33.33 2.23 18.09
C THR A 71 -31.81 2.35 18.13
N LEU A 72 -31.17 2.21 19.31
CA LEU A 72 -29.71 2.28 19.39
C LEU A 72 -29.05 1.08 18.71
N THR A 73 -29.62 -0.11 18.82
CA THR A 73 -29.01 -1.29 18.19
C THR A 73 -29.06 -1.17 16.67
N GLU A 74 -30.19 -0.76 16.10
CA GLU A 74 -30.31 -0.56 14.65
C GLU A 74 -29.44 0.61 14.17
N GLU A 75 -29.57 1.80 14.75
CA GLU A 75 -28.80 2.97 14.28
C GLU A 75 -27.30 2.78 14.45
N VAL A 76 -26.83 2.23 15.58
CA VAL A 76 -25.39 2.05 15.81
C VAL A 76 -24.85 0.94 14.93
N THR A 77 -25.55 -0.19 14.79
CA THR A 77 -25.03 -1.32 14.00
C THR A 77 -25.02 -0.97 12.52
N GLU A 78 -26.07 -0.33 12.00
CA GLU A 78 -26.18 -0.01 10.58
C GLU A 78 -25.31 1.19 10.23
N SER A 79 -25.46 2.35 10.89
CA SER A 79 -24.67 3.53 10.52
C SER A 79 -23.19 3.38 10.84
N VAL A 80 -22.82 2.92 12.04
CA VAL A 80 -21.39 2.81 12.40
C VAL A 80 -20.76 1.62 11.70
N GLY A 81 -21.47 0.50 11.59
CA GLY A 81 -20.96 -0.69 10.91
C GLY A 81 -20.70 -0.46 9.43
N GLU A 82 -21.65 0.15 8.71
CA GLU A 82 -21.49 0.41 7.28
C GLU A 82 -20.51 1.54 7.02
N GLN A 83 -20.62 2.68 7.71
CA GLN A 83 -19.71 3.81 7.47
C GLN A 83 -18.26 3.45 7.77
N VAL A 84 -17.98 2.77 8.89
CA VAL A 84 -16.60 2.37 9.21
C VAL A 84 -16.10 1.33 8.21
N SER A 85 -16.95 0.39 7.77
CA SER A 85 -16.53 -0.64 6.80
C SER A 85 -16.26 -0.05 5.42
N GLU A 86 -17.11 0.85 4.92
CA GLU A 86 -16.89 1.54 3.64
C GLU A 86 -15.70 2.49 3.72
N GLU A 87 -15.65 3.37 4.72
CA GLU A 87 -14.61 4.39 4.80
C GLU A 87 -13.21 3.77 4.99
N VAL A 88 -13.09 2.72 5.81
CA VAL A 88 -11.83 1.98 5.97
C VAL A 88 -11.48 1.21 4.71
N ARG A 89 -12.45 0.56 4.05
CA ARG A 89 -12.17 -0.24 2.85
C ARG A 89 -11.77 0.65 1.69
N GLU A 90 -12.40 1.79 1.52
CA GLU A 90 -12.10 2.73 0.43
C GLU A 90 -10.78 3.46 0.69
N ASN A 91 -10.59 4.07 1.87
CA ASN A 91 -9.34 4.77 2.18
C ASN A 91 -8.11 3.85 2.18
N VAL A 92 -8.21 2.67 2.79
CA VAL A 92 -7.06 1.74 2.83
C VAL A 92 -6.75 1.24 1.43
N ARG A 93 -7.76 0.95 0.61
CA ARG A 93 -7.51 0.44 -0.74
C ARG A 93 -6.95 1.52 -1.64
N GLU A 94 -7.48 2.73 -1.59
CA GLU A 94 -7.05 3.85 -2.42
C GLU A 94 -5.66 4.35 -2.00
N GLN A 95 -5.46 4.68 -0.73
CA GLN A 95 -4.17 5.19 -0.25
C GLN A 95 -3.05 4.15 -0.35
N VAL A 96 -3.30 2.88 0.00
CA VAL A 96 -2.25 1.86 -0.11
C VAL A 96 -1.94 1.55 -1.57
N THR A 97 -2.94 1.55 -2.46
CA THR A 97 -2.67 1.28 -3.88
C THR A 97 -1.93 2.44 -4.51
N GLU A 98 -2.37 3.69 -4.33
CA GLU A 98 -1.68 4.84 -4.91
C GLU A 98 -0.29 5.03 -4.31
N GLU A 99 -0.15 5.13 -2.97
CA GLU A 99 1.16 5.43 -2.38
C GLU A 99 2.16 4.29 -2.59
N VAL A 100 1.75 3.02 -2.45
CA VAL A 100 2.70 1.92 -2.62
C VAL A 100 3.04 1.71 -4.08
N THR A 101 2.06 1.76 -4.99
CA THR A 101 2.37 1.56 -6.41
C THR A 101 3.21 2.72 -6.95
N GLU A 102 2.81 3.96 -6.70
CA GLU A 102 3.52 5.12 -7.24
C GLU A 102 4.91 5.28 -6.60
N SER A 103 5.00 5.19 -5.26
CA SER A 103 6.29 5.36 -4.59
C SER A 103 7.26 4.20 -4.83
N VAL A 104 6.78 2.97 -4.95
CA VAL A 104 7.67 1.83 -5.26
C VAL A 104 8.10 1.85 -6.72
N GLU A 105 7.19 2.09 -7.66
CA GLU A 105 7.56 2.16 -9.08
C GLU A 105 8.54 3.30 -9.34
N GLU A 106 8.28 4.51 -8.81
CA GLU A 106 9.14 5.66 -9.03
C GLU A 106 10.52 5.45 -8.38
N ARG A 107 10.58 5.02 -7.11
CA ARG A 107 11.85 4.79 -6.42
C ARG A 107 12.66 3.67 -7.05
N VAL A 108 12.03 2.58 -7.47
CA VAL A 108 12.74 1.46 -8.11
C VAL A 108 13.22 1.86 -9.50
N ALA A 109 12.40 2.57 -10.28
CA ALA A 109 12.82 3.05 -11.59
C ALA A 109 14.00 4.03 -11.49
N GLU A 110 13.97 4.94 -10.53
CA GLU A 110 15.04 5.92 -10.32
C GLU A 110 16.32 5.27 -9.78
N GLU A 111 16.24 4.41 -8.76
CA GLU A 111 17.41 3.68 -8.25
C GLU A 111 18.04 2.77 -9.31
N VAL A 112 17.24 2.06 -10.11
CA VAL A 112 17.79 1.20 -11.17
C VAL A 112 18.44 2.05 -12.26
N THR A 113 17.82 3.15 -12.66
CA THR A 113 18.37 4.02 -13.71
C THR A 113 19.66 4.69 -13.26
N GLU A 114 19.67 5.26 -12.06
CA GLU A 114 20.82 6.00 -11.54
C GLU A 114 21.93 5.02 -11.12
N SER A 115 21.65 4.09 -10.19
CA SER A 115 22.71 3.23 -9.67
C SER A 115 23.18 2.17 -10.65
N VAL A 116 22.29 1.52 -11.41
CA VAL A 116 22.72 0.46 -12.34
C VAL A 116 23.16 1.07 -13.66
N GLY A 117 22.41 2.04 -14.18
CA GLY A 117 22.75 2.71 -15.44
C GLY A 117 24.09 3.43 -15.38
N GLU A 118 24.34 4.24 -14.34
CA GLU A 118 25.63 4.93 -14.23
C GLU A 118 26.78 3.96 -13.95
N LYS A 119 26.63 3.01 -13.01
CA LYS A 119 27.71 2.07 -12.69
C LYS A 119 28.09 1.21 -13.89
N VAL A 120 27.11 0.66 -14.61
CA VAL A 120 27.39 -0.14 -15.80
C VAL A 120 28.06 0.72 -16.87
N THR A 121 27.58 1.94 -17.10
CA THR A 121 28.20 2.83 -18.09
C THR A 121 29.64 3.16 -17.72
N GLN A 122 29.89 3.46 -16.46
CA GLN A 122 31.21 3.83 -15.95
C GLN A 122 32.17 2.63 -15.98
N GLU A 123 31.77 1.48 -15.42
CA GLU A 123 32.61 0.28 -15.42
C GLU A 123 32.89 -0.24 -16.83
N VAL A 124 31.90 -0.22 -17.73
CA VAL A 124 32.10 -0.66 -19.12
C VAL A 124 33.02 0.32 -19.86
N THR A 125 32.84 1.62 -19.67
CA THR A 125 33.69 2.63 -20.34
C THR A 125 35.13 2.51 -19.85
N GLU A 126 35.36 2.46 -18.52
CA GLU A 126 36.71 2.32 -17.96
C GLU A 126 37.37 1.00 -18.38
N ASN A 127 36.67 -0.14 -18.27
CA ASN A 127 37.26 -1.43 -18.69
C ASN A 127 37.59 -1.45 -20.18
N VAL A 128 36.72 -0.90 -21.02
CA VAL A 128 36.94 -0.86 -22.47
C VAL A 128 38.10 0.07 -22.81
N GLU A 129 38.17 1.25 -22.20
CA GLU A 129 39.29 2.18 -22.41
C GLU A 129 40.62 1.58 -21.94
N GLU A 130 40.66 0.96 -20.77
CA GLU A 130 41.87 0.33 -20.22
C GLU A 130 42.32 -0.84 -21.09
N THR A 131 41.42 -1.79 -21.39
CA THR A 131 41.73 -2.97 -22.20
C THR A 131 42.20 -2.58 -23.61
N LEU A 132 41.51 -1.64 -24.26
CA LEU A 132 41.90 -1.19 -25.59
C LEU A 132 43.23 -0.44 -25.57
N SER A 133 43.50 0.35 -24.53
CA SER A 133 44.78 1.06 -24.40
C SER A 133 45.94 0.08 -24.24
N GLU A 134 45.80 -0.93 -23.39
CA GLU A 134 46.80 -1.98 -23.19
C GLU A 134 47.02 -2.82 -24.46
N GLU A 135 45.94 -3.22 -25.14
CA GLU A 135 46.04 -3.96 -26.41
C GLU A 135 46.74 -3.13 -27.49
N ILE A 136 46.39 -1.85 -27.63
CA ILE A 136 47.02 -0.96 -28.61
C ILE A 136 48.51 -0.78 -28.28
N GLU A 137 48.88 -0.58 -27.01
CA GLU A 137 50.27 -0.43 -26.61
C GLU A 137 51.08 -1.69 -26.92
N SER A 138 50.55 -2.87 -26.60
CA SER A 138 51.15 -4.17 -26.94
C SER A 138 51.33 -4.34 -28.45
N ILE A 139 50.31 -4.00 -29.25
CA ILE A 139 50.38 -4.07 -30.72
C ILE A 139 51.46 -3.12 -31.24
N VAL A 140 51.54 -1.89 -30.72
CA VAL A 140 52.56 -0.91 -31.13
C VAL A 140 53.96 -1.41 -30.79
N GLU A 141 54.16 -2.03 -29.63
CA GLU A 141 55.45 -2.59 -29.22
C GLU A 141 55.86 -3.79 -30.09
N GLN A 142 54.92 -4.68 -30.40
CA GLN A 142 55.12 -5.76 -31.37
C GLN A 142 55.48 -5.21 -32.76
N LEU A 143 54.81 -4.15 -33.21
CA LEU A 143 55.08 -3.51 -34.50
C LEU A 143 56.48 -2.89 -34.55
N ARG A 144 56.93 -2.26 -33.45
CA ARG A 144 58.31 -1.75 -33.33
C ARG A 144 59.34 -2.88 -33.41
N ALA A 145 59.11 -3.98 -32.71
CA ALA A 145 59.99 -5.16 -32.77
C ALA A 145 60.06 -5.74 -34.19
N VAL A 146 58.93 -5.78 -34.91
CA VAL A 146 58.89 -6.18 -36.32
C VAL A 146 59.66 -5.20 -37.20
N ASN A 147 59.48 -3.89 -37.00
CA ASN A 147 60.20 -2.87 -37.78
C ASN A 147 61.72 -2.97 -37.59
N GLU A 148 62.20 -3.15 -36.35
CA GLU A 148 63.63 -3.33 -36.09
C GLU A 148 64.19 -4.60 -36.74
N ARG A 149 63.39 -5.68 -36.78
CA ARG A 149 63.77 -6.91 -37.49
C ARG A 149 63.86 -6.72 -39.00
N ILE A 150 63.05 -5.82 -39.58
CA ILE A 150 63.12 -5.46 -41.00
C ILE A 150 64.38 -4.63 -41.27
N ASP A 151 64.72 -3.66 -40.41
CA ASP A 151 65.90 -2.83 -40.56
C ASP A 151 67.22 -3.62 -40.45
N ARG A 152 67.24 -4.73 -39.70
CA ARG A 152 68.37 -5.67 -39.63
C ARG A 152 68.46 -6.64 -40.81
N ARG A 153 67.52 -6.64 -41.77
CA ARG A 153 67.70 -7.47 -42.97
C ARG A 153 68.88 -6.92 -43.78
N PRO A 154 69.84 -7.77 -44.19
CA PRO A 154 70.89 -7.35 -45.10
C PRO A 154 70.26 -6.83 -46.40
N ARG A 155 70.77 -5.70 -46.90
CA ARG A 155 70.34 -5.18 -48.19
C ARG A 155 70.78 -6.16 -49.27
N LYS A 156 70.00 -6.29 -50.36
CA LYS A 156 70.31 -7.21 -51.47
C LYS A 156 71.74 -7.05 -51.97
N ASP A 157 72.24 -5.82 -51.98
CA ASP A 157 73.58 -5.46 -52.46
C ASP A 157 74.72 -6.04 -51.60
N GLU A 158 74.47 -6.35 -50.32
CA GLU A 158 75.45 -6.92 -49.35
C GLU A 158 75.48 -8.46 -49.39
N ILE A 159 74.36 -9.07 -49.80
CA ILE A 159 74.22 -10.52 -49.96
C ILE A 159 74.98 -10.98 -51.21
N GLU A 160 75.04 -10.16 -52.26
CA GLU A 160 75.80 -10.47 -53.48
C GLU A 160 77.32 -10.42 -53.27
N GLU A 161 77.82 -9.63 -52.31
CA GLU A 161 79.25 -9.54 -51.98
C GLU A 161 79.74 -10.77 -51.19
N GLN A 162 78.96 -11.26 -50.22
CA GLN A 162 79.31 -12.49 -49.47
C GLN A 162 79.21 -13.77 -50.31
N VAL A 163 78.31 -13.82 -51.29
CA VAL A 163 78.20 -14.95 -52.23
C VAL A 163 79.35 -14.93 -53.26
N GLY A 164 80.01 -13.78 -53.46
CA GLY A 164 81.17 -13.63 -54.35
C GLY A 164 82.48 -14.22 -53.80
N GLU A 165 82.66 -14.28 -52.48
CA GLU A 165 83.92 -14.73 -51.86
C GLU A 165 83.97 -16.23 -51.50
N GLU A 166 82.84 -16.91 -51.31
CA GLU A 166 82.81 -18.35 -50.96
C GLU A 166 82.60 -19.32 -52.15
N GLY A 167 82.33 -18.83 -53.36
CA GLY A 167 81.94 -19.66 -54.52
C GLY A 167 83.07 -20.30 -55.34
N GLY A 168 84.26 -20.54 -54.75
CA GLY A 168 85.49 -20.76 -55.52
C GLY A 168 86.22 -22.10 -55.37
N ARG A 169 85.55 -23.27 -55.38
CA ARG A 169 86.23 -24.57 -55.64
C ARG A 169 85.32 -25.58 -56.37
N PRO A 170 85.66 -26.01 -57.61
CA PRO A 170 84.96 -27.11 -58.26
C PRO A 170 85.70 -28.43 -58.03
N ALA A 171 84.94 -29.49 -57.70
CA ALA A 171 85.33 -30.88 -57.89
C ALA A 171 84.01 -31.67 -58.00
N ASP A 172 83.54 -31.93 -59.21
CA ASP A 172 83.93 -33.03 -60.10
C ASP A 172 83.14 -34.31 -59.81
N GLU A 173 82.74 -34.93 -60.90
CA GLU A 173 81.68 -35.91 -61.10
C GLU A 173 81.84 -37.19 -60.26
N ARG A 174 80.69 -37.80 -59.91
CA ARG A 174 80.44 -39.21 -60.23
C ARG A 174 78.96 -39.59 -60.08
N ARG A 175 78.43 -40.12 -61.19
CA ARG A 175 77.22 -40.93 -61.30
C ARG A 175 77.41 -42.29 -60.60
N ASP A 176 76.28 -42.83 -60.15
CA ASP A 176 75.76 -44.20 -60.33
C ASP A 176 74.98 -44.59 -59.06
N GLU A 177 73.64 -44.61 -59.14
CA GLU A 177 72.78 -45.75 -59.50
C GLU A 177 72.44 -46.66 -58.30
N THR A 178 71.15 -47.04 -58.24
CA THR A 178 70.54 -48.19 -57.53
C THR A 178 70.50 -48.11 -55.99
N GLU A 179 69.54 -48.65 -55.25
CA GLU A 179 68.19 -49.22 -55.41
C GLU A 179 67.77 -49.59 -53.98
N SER A 180 66.47 -49.49 -53.64
CA SER A 180 65.81 -50.16 -52.50
C SER A 180 66.32 -49.79 -51.08
N ASN A 181 65.49 -49.67 -50.04
CA ASN A 181 64.50 -50.63 -49.58
C ASN A 181 63.82 -50.05 -48.32
N ALA A 182 62.58 -50.50 -48.07
CA ALA A 182 61.93 -50.75 -46.77
C ALA A 182 61.89 -49.62 -45.70
N GLU A 183 60.73 -49.11 -45.29
CA GLU A 183 59.65 -49.72 -44.48
C GLU A 183 59.70 -49.22 -43.03
N SER A 184 58.51 -49.07 -42.43
CA SER A 184 58.19 -48.77 -41.03
C SER A 184 58.41 -47.31 -40.63
N GLY A 185 57.42 -46.56 -40.16
CA GLY A 185 56.30 -46.91 -39.31
C GLY A 185 56.28 -45.93 -38.14
N ASP A 186 55.15 -45.86 -37.43
CA ASP A 186 54.89 -45.11 -36.18
C ASP A 186 54.47 -43.63 -36.37
N GLU A 187 53.18 -43.28 -36.32
CA GLU A 187 52.20 -43.31 -35.20
C GLU A 187 52.38 -42.20 -34.13
N THR A 188 51.31 -41.40 -34.02
CA THR A 188 50.73 -40.85 -32.78
C THR A 188 51.47 -39.70 -32.08
N GLY A 189 50.80 -38.71 -31.50
CA GLY A 189 49.36 -38.46 -31.28
C GLY A 189 49.17 -37.08 -30.67
#